data_AF-A0A8H9GCU9-F1
#
_entry.id   AF-A0A8H9GCU9-F1
#
_cell.length_a   1.000
_cell.length_b   1.000
_cell.length_c   1.000
_cell.angle_alpha   90.00
_cell.angle_beta   90.00
_cell.angle_gamma   90.00
#
_symmetry.space_group_name_H-M   'P 1'
#
loop_
_entity.id
_entity.type
_entity.pdbx_description
1 polymer ?
#
loop_
_entity_poly.entity_id
_entity_poly.type
_entity_poly.pdbx_seq_one_letter_code
_entity_poly.pdbx_strand_id
1 'polypeptide(L)'
;MIFFGWGSKNKSAPLDAGRALVLRYSYFHLFWILRVSWGLRYSLATATESGWAMRPLSDEEAMQLDAPSRLSLNVWWRWGLVIWAALAVVGIVLAQLGALLG
;
A
#
# COMPACT_ATOMS: atom_id res chain seq x y z
N MET A 1 -23.50 -5.48 1.28
CA MET A 1 -22.40 -5.03 0.40
C MET A 1 -21.65 -3.95 1.15
N ILE A 2 -20.40 -4.19 1.55
CA ILE A 2 -19.64 -3.22 2.34
C ILE A 2 -19.05 -2.19 1.37
N PHE A 3 -19.61 -0.99 1.36
CA PHE A 3 -19.22 0.10 0.47
C PHE A 3 -17.91 0.78 0.89
N PHE A 4 -17.43 0.56 2.10
CA PHE A 4 -16.17 1.10 2.59
C PHE A 4 -15.61 0.21 3.69
N GLY A 5 -14.29 0.20 3.86
CA GLY A 5 -13.67 -0.61 4.88
C GLY A 5 -12.23 -0.20 5.14
N TRP A 6 -11.73 -0.53 6.32
CA TRP A 6 -10.33 -0.38 6.69
C TRP A 6 -9.79 -1.66 7.28
N GLY A 7 -8.47 -1.79 7.28
CA GLY A 7 -7.81 -2.93 7.90
C GLY A 7 -6.32 -2.93 7.62
N SER A 8 -5.69 -4.08 7.86
CA SER A 8 -4.30 -4.33 7.49
C SER A 8 -4.20 -5.55 6.60
N LYS A 9 -3.22 -5.53 5.69
CA LYS A 9 -2.95 -6.65 4.80
C LYS A 9 -1.45 -6.88 4.69
N ASN A 10 -1.09 -8.13 4.39
CA ASN A 10 0.27 -8.53 4.10
C ASN A 10 0.39 -8.91 2.63
N LYS A 11 1.53 -8.59 2.01
CA LYS A 11 2.04 -9.22 0.79
C LYS A 11 3.36 -9.89 1.13
N SER A 12 3.71 -10.94 0.42
CA SER A 12 4.99 -11.63 0.59
C SER A 12 5.65 -11.87 -0.76
N ALA A 13 6.97 -11.89 -0.78
CA ALA A 13 7.79 -12.30 -1.90
C ALA A 13 8.93 -13.21 -1.41
N PRO A 14 9.29 -14.28 -2.14
CA PRO A 14 10.42 -15.11 -1.77
C PRO A 14 11.72 -14.28 -1.83
N LEU A 15 12.63 -14.52 -0.88
CA LEU A 15 13.95 -13.90 -0.87
C LEU A 15 15.01 -14.92 -1.31
N ASP A 16 15.07 -16.06 -0.63
CA ASP A 16 16.00 -17.18 -0.84
C ASP A 16 15.53 -18.44 -0.08
N ALA A 17 16.37 -19.48 0.00
CA ALA A 17 16.00 -20.79 0.55
C ALA A 17 15.50 -20.66 2.01
N GLY A 18 14.19 -20.82 2.20
CA GLY A 18 13.55 -20.75 3.51
C GLY A 18 13.29 -19.34 4.03
N ARG A 19 13.47 -18.26 3.25
CA ARG A 19 13.12 -16.90 3.68
C ARG A 19 12.22 -16.18 2.70
N ALA A 20 11.32 -15.37 3.24
CA ALA A 20 10.43 -14.51 2.48
C ALA A 20 10.43 -13.09 3.05
N LEU A 21 10.43 -12.11 2.16
CA LEU A 21 10.14 -10.74 2.50
C LEU A 21 8.63 -10.58 2.67
N VAL A 22 8.20 -9.91 3.73
CA VAL A 22 6.79 -9.62 4.02
C VAL A 22 6.62 -8.11 4.14
N LEU A 23 5.69 -7.58 3.37
CA LEU A 23 5.24 -6.19 3.44
C LEU A 23 3.88 -6.15 4.13
N ARG A 24 3.82 -5.53 5.31
CA ARG A 24 2.58 -5.19 6.01
C ARG A 24 2.19 -3.75 5.71
N TYR A 25 0.91 -3.49 5.51
CA TYR A 25 0.38 -2.15 5.33
C TYR A 25 -1.06 -2.06 5.85
N SER A 26 -1.45 -0.84 6.22
CA SER A 26 -2.85 -0.51 6.52
C SER A 26 -3.52 0.05 5.29
N TYR A 27 -4.84 -0.06 5.21
CA TYR A 27 -5.63 0.50 4.12
C TYR A 27 -6.98 1.01 4.59
N PHE A 28 -7.52 1.95 3.81
CA PHE A 28 -8.92 2.34 3.80
C PHE A 28 -9.38 2.32 2.34
N HIS A 29 -10.61 1.88 2.10
CA HIS A 29 -11.20 1.90 0.78
C HIS A 29 -12.64 2.41 0.78
N LEU A 30 -13.00 3.10 -0.29
CA LEU A 30 -14.35 3.46 -0.73
C LEU A 30 -14.62 2.66 -2.00
N PHE A 31 -15.57 1.74 -1.95
CA PHE A 31 -15.69 0.62 -2.89
C PHE A 31 -14.38 -0.20 -2.94
N TRP A 32 -14.36 -1.35 -3.60
CA TRP A 32 -13.14 -2.19 -3.59
C TRP A 32 -11.98 -1.58 -4.40
N ILE A 33 -12.26 -0.56 -5.23
CA ILE A 33 -11.31 0.04 -6.19
C ILE A 33 -10.67 1.36 -5.72
N LEU A 34 -11.38 2.20 -4.94
CA LEU A 34 -10.81 3.46 -4.45
C LEU A 34 -10.16 3.19 -3.10
N ARG A 35 -8.86 2.99 -3.10
CA ARG A 35 -8.10 2.68 -1.88
C ARG A 35 -7.03 3.73 -1.63
N VAL A 36 -6.77 3.99 -0.36
CA VAL A 36 -5.49 4.53 0.12
C VAL A 36 -4.85 3.52 1.06
N SER A 37 -3.54 3.31 0.90
CA SER A 37 -2.76 2.39 1.74
C SER A 37 -1.55 3.11 2.33
N TRP A 38 -1.24 2.85 3.60
CA TRP A 38 -0.17 3.53 4.34
C TRP A 38 0.53 2.60 5.32
N GLY A 39 1.59 3.11 5.97
CA GLY A 39 2.33 2.37 6.99
C GLY A 39 3.02 1.12 6.44
N LEU A 40 3.68 1.24 5.28
CA LEU A 40 4.43 0.15 4.67
C LEU A 40 5.59 -0.24 5.60
N ARG A 41 5.54 -1.45 6.16
CA ARG A 41 6.55 -2.00 7.06
C ARG A 41 7.02 -3.35 6.53
N TYR A 42 8.34 -3.54 6.52
CA TYR A 42 8.95 -4.77 6.05
C TYR A 42 9.30 -5.69 7.22
N SER A 43 9.19 -6.98 6.98
CA SER A 43 9.62 -8.03 7.90
C SER A 43 10.21 -9.18 7.12
N LEU A 44 11.14 -9.90 7.73
CA LEU A 44 11.69 -11.13 7.23
C LEU A 44 10.97 -12.31 7.88
N ALA A 45 10.36 -13.15 7.06
CA ALA A 45 9.84 -14.44 7.47
C ALA A 45 10.91 -15.51 7.19
N THR A 46 11.29 -16.27 8.21
CA THR A 46 12.24 -17.39 8.09
C THR A 46 11.55 -18.69 8.47
N ALA A 47 11.67 -19.71 7.62
CA ALA A 47 11.16 -21.04 7.88
C ALA A 47 11.98 -21.72 8.99
N THR A 48 11.28 -22.33 9.93
CA THR A 48 11.81 -23.09 11.07
C THR A 48 11.05 -24.41 11.14
N GLU A 49 11.54 -25.37 11.94
CA GLU A 49 10.85 -26.65 12.16
C GLU A 49 9.43 -26.46 12.73
N SER A 50 9.20 -25.37 13.47
CA SER A 50 7.91 -25.02 14.07
C SER A 50 7.01 -24.12 13.19
N GLY A 51 7.43 -23.75 11.98
CA GLY A 51 6.71 -22.83 11.09
C GLY A 51 7.50 -21.56 10.78
N TRP A 52 6.81 -20.43 10.60
CA TRP A 52 7.45 -19.17 10.19
C TRP A 52 7.78 -18.26 11.38
N ALA A 53 9.06 -17.95 11.55
CA ALA A 53 9.52 -16.92 12.46
C ALA A 53 9.53 -15.55 11.75
N MET A 54 8.87 -14.55 12.34
CA MET A 54 8.78 -13.20 11.79
C MET A 54 9.70 -12.25 12.53
N ARG A 55 10.56 -11.53 11.80
CA ARG A 55 11.42 -10.48 12.35
C ARG A 55 11.18 -9.16 11.62
N PRO A 56 10.83 -8.06 12.32
CA PRO A 56 10.74 -6.75 11.67
C PRO A 56 12.11 -6.30 11.15
N LEU A 57 12.10 -5.63 10.00
CA LEU A 57 13.28 -4.99 9.44
C LEU A 57 13.25 -3.49 9.76
N SER A 58 14.41 -2.94 10.12
CA SER A 58 14.65 -1.50 10.08
C SER A 58 14.59 -0.97 8.64
N ASP A 59 14.45 0.35 8.48
CA ASP A 59 14.42 0.97 7.16
C ASP A 59 15.77 0.79 6.45
N GLU A 60 16.89 0.86 7.19
CA GLU A 60 18.23 0.58 6.67
C GLU A 60 18.38 -0.87 6.17
N GLU A 61 17.97 -1.86 6.96
CA GLU A 61 18.02 -3.27 6.53
C GLU A 61 17.12 -3.54 5.33
N ALA A 62 15.92 -2.94 5.30
CA ALA A 62 15.01 -3.07 4.18
C ALA A 62 15.63 -2.50 2.89
N MET A 63 16.38 -1.40 2.99
CA MET A 63 17.09 -0.82 1.85
C MET A 63 18.28 -1.67 1.40
N GLN A 64 19.06 -2.22 2.34
CA GLN A 64 20.15 -3.15 2.00
C GLN A 64 19.67 -4.41 1.26
N LEU A 65 18.46 -4.87 1.56
CA LEU A 65 17.82 -6.00 0.87
C LEU A 65 17.10 -5.62 -0.42
N ASP A 66 17.11 -4.34 -0.78
CA ASP A 66 16.34 -3.78 -1.89
C ASP A 66 14.85 -4.16 -1.81
N ALA A 67 14.30 -4.15 -0.59
CA ALA A 67 12.95 -4.61 -0.29
C ALA A 67 11.86 -3.86 -1.08
N PRO A 68 11.93 -2.53 -1.27
CA PRO A 68 10.90 -1.81 -2.03
C PRO A 68 10.85 -2.09 -3.52
N SER A 69 11.98 -2.47 -4.15
CA SER A 69 11.98 -2.88 -5.56
C SER A 69 11.33 -4.28 -5.71
N ARG A 70 11.58 -5.17 -4.75
CA ARG A 70 11.09 -6.55 -4.74
C ARG A 70 9.63 -6.67 -4.36
N LEU A 71 9.20 -5.89 -3.37
CA LEU A 71 7.88 -6.01 -2.79
C LEU A 71 7.33 -4.63 -2.41
N SER A 72 6.44 -4.11 -3.24
CA SER A 72 5.76 -2.85 -3.01
C SER A 72 4.28 -2.92 -3.38
N LEU A 73 3.60 -1.80 -3.16
CA LEU A 73 2.27 -1.54 -3.68
C LEU A 73 2.41 -0.76 -4.97
N ASN A 74 1.64 -1.14 -5.99
CA ASN A 74 1.52 -0.27 -7.16
C ASN A 74 0.85 1.05 -6.75
N VAL A 75 1.05 2.07 -7.57
CA VAL A 75 0.61 3.44 -7.28
C VAL A 75 -0.90 3.50 -7.05
N TRP A 76 -1.70 2.77 -7.83
CA TRP A 76 -3.16 2.76 -7.69
C TRP A 76 -3.64 2.20 -6.36
N TRP A 77 -3.08 1.07 -5.90
CA TRP A 77 -3.44 0.48 -4.61
C TRP A 77 -2.98 1.33 -3.42
N ARG A 78 -1.93 2.15 -3.62
CA ARG A 78 -1.42 3.04 -2.59
C ARG A 78 -2.20 4.35 -2.53
N TRP A 79 -2.59 4.92 -3.66
CA TRP A 79 -3.06 6.31 -3.77
C TRP A 79 -4.36 6.50 -4.55
N GLY A 80 -5.01 5.45 -5.06
CA GLY A 80 -6.16 5.56 -5.95
C GLY A 80 -7.30 6.44 -5.41
N LEU A 81 -7.59 6.35 -4.10
CA LEU A 81 -8.59 7.21 -3.46
C LEU A 81 -8.14 8.69 -3.44
N VAL A 82 -6.87 8.95 -3.15
CA VAL A 82 -6.32 10.31 -3.10
C VAL A 82 -6.28 10.93 -4.49
N ILE A 83 -5.89 10.16 -5.50
CA ILE A 83 -5.87 10.61 -6.91
C ILE A 83 -7.28 11.01 -7.34
N TRP A 84 -8.29 10.18 -7.06
CA TRP A 84 -9.68 10.51 -7.38
C TRP A 84 -10.21 11.72 -6.62
N ALA A 85 -9.88 11.84 -5.32
CA ALA A 85 -10.27 13.00 -4.53
C ALA A 85 -9.67 14.29 -5.12
N ALA A 86 -8.39 14.26 -5.52
CA ALA A 86 -7.73 15.39 -6.15
C ALA A 86 -8.39 15.77 -7.50
N LEU A 87 -8.68 14.79 -8.35
CA LEU A 87 -9.37 15.02 -9.63
C LEU A 87 -10.77 15.62 -9.43
N ALA A 88 -11.52 15.15 -8.44
CA ALA A 88 -12.84 15.69 -8.11
C ALA A 88 -12.75 17.17 -7.69
N VAL A 89 -11.79 17.52 -6.82
CA VAL A 89 -11.56 18.90 -6.39
C VAL A 89 -11.19 19.80 -7.58
N VAL A 90 -10.26 19.37 -8.43
CA VAL A 90 -9.85 20.14 -9.62
C VAL A 90 -11.04 20.35 -10.56
N GLY A 91 -11.83 19.30 -10.81
CA GLY A 91 -13.03 19.41 -11.66
C GLY A 91 -14.05 20.41 -11.13
N ILE A 92 -14.29 20.43 -9.82
CA ILE A 92 -15.20 21.41 -9.18
C ILE A 92 -14.67 22.83 -9.36
N VAL A 93 -13.38 23.06 -9.11
CA VAL A 93 -12.76 24.39 -9.26
C VAL A 93 -12.85 24.88 -10.70
N LEU A 94 -12.55 24.04 -11.68
CA LEU A 94 -12.64 24.39 -13.09
C LEU A 94 -14.08 24.69 -13.53
N ALA A 95 -15.05 23.91 -13.05
CA ALA A 95 -16.47 24.16 -13.35
C ALA A 95 -16.94 25.51 -12.78
N GLN A 96 -16.51 25.86 -11.57
CA GLN A 96 -16.82 27.16 -10.96
C GLN A 96 -16.17 28.32 -11.72
N LEU A 97 -14.89 28.19 -12.11
CA LEU A 97 -14.21 29.21 -12.90
C LEU A 97 -14.85 29.40 -14.28
N GLY A 98 -15.24 28.32 -14.96
CA GLY A 98 -15.95 28.38 -16.23
C GLY A 98 -17.30 29.10 -16.12
N ALA A 99 -18.03 28.87 -15.03
CA ALA A 99 -19.31 29.55 -14.76
C ALA A 99 -19.16 31.04 -14.42
N LEU A 100 -18.00 31.49 -13.95
CA LEU A 100 -17.73 32.90 -13.65
C LEU A 100 -17.26 33.71 -14.87
N LEU A 101 -16.76 33.03 -15.91
CA LEU A 101 -16.15 33.65 -17.10
C LEU A 101 -17.05 33.61 -18.35
N GLY A 102 -18.17 32.89 -18.30
CA GLY A 102 -19.17 32.81 -19.37
C GLY A 102 -20.44 33.58 -19.02
#